data_AF-A0A6N4GY33-F1
#
_entry.id   AF-A0A6N4GY33-F1
#
_cell.length_a   1.000
_cell.length_b   1.000
_cell.length_c   1.000
_cell.angle_alpha   90.00
_cell.angle_beta   90.00
_cell.angle_gamma   90.00
#
_symmetry.space_group_name_H-M   'P 1'
#
loop_
_entity.id
_entity.type
_entity.pdbx_description
1 polymer ?
#
loop_
_entity_poly.entity_id
_entity_poly.type
_entity_poly.pdbx_seq_one_letter_code
_entity_poly.pdbx_strand_id
1 'polypeptide(L)'
;MNEDTQQNMELTAQEEAFCDLYVHGGMEFAGQILKCYRKIFGGTASMRDSAQARSLLLQPRVMARVKEMISTEQYEMETAAVKLQVGETLKAVMAEAATQNYLDRFGAPLSPAPLRAVSVNAAKALMELYPIKHAQESRLRIEGSDGNIVFNVIVPQTAPAHAQEEDR
;
A
#
# COMPACT_ATOMS: atom_id res chain seq x y z
N MET A 1 3.44 9.55 39.84
CA MET A 1 3.20 10.92 39.31
C MET A 1 4.28 11.20 38.30
N ASN A 2 4.10 11.46 37.00
CA ASN A 2 2.99 11.50 36.04
C ASN A 2 3.67 11.29 34.67
N GLU A 3 3.40 10.21 33.94
CA GLU A 3 3.94 10.00 32.57
C GLU A 3 2.86 9.88 31.49
N ASP A 4 1.59 10.11 31.82
CA ASP A 4 0.46 9.97 30.88
C ASP A 4 -0.28 11.29 30.68
N THR A 5 0.46 12.38 30.44
CA THR A 5 -0.12 13.55 29.77
C THR A 5 0.25 13.46 28.30
N GLN A 6 -0.44 12.55 27.60
CA GLN A 6 -0.65 12.63 26.16
C GLN A 6 -1.22 14.03 25.87
N GLN A 7 -0.34 14.99 25.61
CA GLN A 7 -0.69 16.16 24.83
C GLN A 7 -0.89 15.67 23.40
N ASN A 8 -2.07 15.10 23.17
CA ASN A 8 -2.72 15.04 21.88
C ASN A 8 -3.02 16.49 21.43
N MET A 9 -1.96 17.25 21.16
CA MET A 9 -2.04 18.48 20.38
C MET A 9 -1.70 18.02 18.98
N GLU A 10 -2.74 17.69 18.22
CA GLU A 10 -2.66 17.28 16.82
C GLU A 10 -1.64 18.16 16.10
N LEU A 11 -0.69 17.51 15.39
CA LEU A 11 0.23 18.26 14.53
C LEU A 11 -0.61 19.08 13.57
N THR A 12 -0.22 20.33 13.38
CA THR A 12 -0.85 21.13 12.33
C THR A 12 -0.59 20.47 10.98
N ALA A 13 -1.49 20.67 10.01
CA ALA A 13 -1.32 20.09 8.67
C ALA A 13 0.03 20.45 8.02
N GLN A 14 0.60 21.61 8.37
CA GLN A 14 1.92 22.03 7.90
C GLN A 14 3.06 21.28 8.59
N GLU A 15 2.96 21.02 9.88
CA GLU A 15 3.95 20.22 10.62
C GLU A 15 3.94 18.76 10.17
N GLU A 16 2.76 18.20 9.90
CA GLU A 16 2.65 16.85 9.35
C GLU A 16 3.26 16.77 7.94
N ALA A 17 2.94 17.72 7.06
CA ALA A 17 3.56 17.80 5.74
C ALA A 17 5.08 18.00 5.80
N PHE A 18 5.60 18.71 6.82
CA PHE A 18 7.03 18.83 7.06
C PHE A 18 7.65 17.49 7.47
N CYS A 19 7.02 16.75 8.40
CA CYS A 19 7.49 15.44 8.83
C CYS A 19 7.53 14.45 7.66
N ASP A 20 6.45 14.40 6.88
CA ASP A 20 6.34 13.54 5.69
C ASP A 20 7.42 13.85 4.65
N LEU A 21 7.61 15.13 4.32
CA LEU A 21 8.66 15.54 3.38
C LEU A 21 10.08 15.31 3.93
N TYR A 22 10.27 15.41 5.25
CA TYR A 22 11.57 15.19 5.88
C TYR A 22 11.99 13.71 5.92
N VAL A 23 11.01 12.79 6.02
CA VAL A 23 11.25 11.34 6.04
C VAL A 23 11.18 10.76 4.62
N HIS A 24 10.07 10.97 3.91
CA HIS A 24 9.78 10.35 2.61
C HIS A 24 10.15 11.22 1.40
N GLY A 25 10.75 12.40 1.59
CA GLY A 25 11.04 13.35 0.52
C GLY A 25 12.17 12.96 -0.45
N GLY A 26 12.63 11.72 -0.43
CA GLY A 26 13.67 11.19 -1.33
C GLY A 26 14.99 11.95 -1.27
N MET A 27 15.82 11.84 -2.32
CA MET A 27 17.16 12.45 -2.33
C MET A 27 17.18 13.98 -2.21
N GLU A 28 16.10 14.66 -2.60
CA GLU A 28 16.06 16.13 -2.63
C GLU A 28 15.73 16.76 -1.29
N PHE A 29 14.91 16.09 -0.47
CA PHE A 29 14.34 16.65 0.76
C PHE A 29 14.59 15.82 2.01
N ALA A 30 14.75 14.48 1.91
CA ALA A 30 14.93 13.65 3.09
C ALA A 30 16.19 14.08 3.88
N GLY A 31 16.05 14.26 5.20
CA GLY A 31 17.11 14.75 6.08
C GLY A 31 17.49 16.23 5.91
N GLN A 32 16.90 16.97 4.95
CA GLN A 32 17.25 18.36 4.66
C GLN A 32 16.27 19.35 5.30
N ILE A 33 16.45 19.59 6.61
CA ILE A 33 15.58 20.42 7.46
C ILE A 33 15.24 21.78 6.81
N LEU A 34 16.25 22.53 6.35
CA LEU A 34 16.04 23.87 5.79
C LEU A 34 15.25 23.84 4.47
N LYS A 35 15.49 22.84 3.62
CA LYS A 35 14.78 22.71 2.34
C LYS A 35 13.32 22.29 2.55
N CYS A 36 13.06 21.35 3.46
CA CYS A 36 11.71 20.94 3.82
C CYS A 36 10.92 22.11 4.42
N TYR A 37 11.55 22.84 5.35
CA TYR A 37 10.92 24.00 5.98
C TYR A 37 10.55 25.07 4.95
N ARG A 38 11.47 25.38 4.03
CA ARG A 38 11.23 26.36 2.96
C ARG A 38 10.11 25.94 2.01
N LYS A 39 10.02 24.64 1.70
CA LYS A 39 8.99 24.10 0.79
C LYS A 39 7.59 24.23 1.37
N ILE A 40 7.45 24.06 2.69
CA ILE A 40 6.15 24.05 3.38
C ILE A 40 5.76 25.44 3.91
N PHE A 41 6.65 26.11 4.64
CA PHE A 41 6.33 27.38 5.32
C PHE A 41 6.61 28.62 4.47
N GLY A 42 7.33 28.47 3.36
CA GLY A 42 7.81 29.59 2.55
C GLY A 42 8.94 30.35 3.25
N GLY A 43 10.03 30.63 2.54
CA GLY A 43 11.19 31.31 3.13
C GLY A 43 12.21 31.75 2.09
N THR A 44 13.01 32.76 2.44
CA THR A 44 14.01 33.38 1.55
C THR A 44 15.43 32.87 1.81
N ALA A 45 15.58 31.66 2.37
CA ALA A 45 16.86 31.05 2.73
C ALA A 45 17.71 31.92 3.67
N SER A 46 17.04 32.59 4.62
CA SER A 46 17.69 33.44 5.63
C SER A 46 18.20 32.62 6.82
N MET A 47 19.13 33.20 7.59
CA MET A 47 19.62 32.61 8.85
C MET A 47 18.48 32.40 9.86
N ARG A 48 17.41 33.22 9.81
CA ARG A 48 16.18 33.04 10.60
C ARG A 48 15.46 31.75 10.27
N ASP A 49 15.29 31.44 8.98
CA ASP A 49 14.59 30.24 8.51
C ASP A 49 15.31 28.98 9.00
N SER A 50 16.64 29.01 9.03
CA SER A 50 17.46 27.90 9.56
C SER A 50 17.27 27.70 11.07
N ALA A 51 17.21 28.79 11.84
CA ALA A 51 16.95 28.72 13.28
C ALA A 51 15.52 28.22 13.56
N GLN A 52 14.53 28.69 12.81
CA GLN A 52 13.13 28.27 12.95
C GLN A 52 12.93 26.81 12.54
N ALA A 53 13.54 26.36 11.44
CA ALA A 53 13.47 24.97 10.99
C ALA A 53 14.06 23.99 12.03
N ARG A 54 15.21 24.36 12.63
CA ARG A 54 15.82 23.58 13.71
C ARG A 54 14.96 23.60 14.97
N SER A 55 14.43 24.77 15.32
CA SER A 55 13.53 24.89 16.48
C SER A 55 12.29 24.03 16.31
N LEU A 56 11.74 23.94 15.09
CA LEU A 56 10.58 23.12 14.77
C LEU A 56 10.88 21.62 14.95
N LEU A 57 12.01 21.14 14.41
CA LEU A 57 12.41 19.74 14.55
C LEU A 57 12.71 19.35 16.01
N LEU A 58 13.24 20.28 16.80
CA LEU A 58 13.51 20.08 18.23
C LEU A 58 12.24 20.08 19.10
N GLN A 59 11.08 20.45 18.55
CA GLN A 59 9.84 20.36 19.31
C GLN A 59 9.53 18.89 19.60
N PRO A 60 9.21 18.53 20.85
CA PRO A 60 8.97 17.13 21.23
C PRO A 60 7.90 16.43 20.38
N ARG A 61 6.89 17.18 19.91
CA ARG A 61 5.78 16.67 19.08
C ARG A 61 6.24 16.25 17.69
N VAL A 62 6.95 17.15 17.00
CA VAL A 62 7.52 16.92 15.67
C VAL A 62 8.59 15.82 15.74
N MET A 63 9.46 15.88 16.75
CA MET A 63 10.50 14.86 16.94
C MET A 63 9.92 13.48 17.20
N ALA A 64 8.87 13.37 18.02
CA ALA A 64 8.18 12.11 18.27
C ALA A 64 7.57 11.53 16.99
N ARG A 65 6.90 12.37 16.19
CA ARG A 65 6.32 11.96 14.91
C ARG A 65 7.38 11.51 13.91
N VAL A 66 8.46 12.26 13.73
CA VAL A 66 9.56 11.88 12.83
C VAL A 66 10.18 10.54 13.26
N LYS A 67 10.39 10.34 14.57
CA LYS A 67 10.94 9.08 15.10
C LYS A 67 9.99 7.90 14.84
N GLU A 68 8.69 8.09 15.04
CA GLU A 68 7.67 7.08 14.74
C GLU A 68 7.68 6.72 13.25
N MET A 69 7.68 7.71 12.35
CA MET A 69 7.70 7.49 10.90
C MET A 69 8.96 6.72 10.47
N ILE A 70 10.14 7.11 10.95
CA ILE A 70 11.39 6.39 10.64
C ILE A 70 11.34 4.95 11.17
N SER A 71 10.84 4.74 12.39
CA SER A 71 10.72 3.39 12.96
C SER A 71 9.74 2.51 12.18
N THR A 72 8.66 3.10 11.67
CA THR A 72 7.65 2.40 10.87
C THR A 72 8.23 2.02 9.51
N GLU A 73 8.90 2.96 8.82
CA GLU A 73 9.55 2.70 7.53
C GLU A 73 10.64 1.61 7.65
N GLN A 74 11.44 1.65 8.71
CA GLN A 74 12.42 0.62 9.01
C GLN A 74 11.76 -0.75 9.21
N TYR A 75 10.70 -0.80 10.03
CA TYR A 75 9.95 -2.02 10.26
C TYR A 75 9.32 -2.57 8.97
N GLU A 76 8.75 -1.70 8.13
CA GLU A 76 8.17 -2.08 6.84
C GLU A 76 9.24 -2.60 5.88
N MET A 77 10.39 -1.95 5.80
CA MET A 77 11.52 -2.39 4.98
C MET A 77 12.08 -3.74 5.44
N GLU A 78 12.30 -3.93 6.74
CA GLU A 78 12.73 -5.20 7.32
C GLU A 78 11.70 -6.29 7.05
N THR A 79 10.41 -6.01 7.26
CA THR A 79 9.33 -6.94 6.98
C THR A 79 9.28 -7.30 5.50
N ALA A 80 9.46 -6.35 4.58
CA ALA A 80 9.49 -6.59 3.14
C ALA A 80 10.69 -7.47 2.75
N ALA A 81 11.88 -7.22 3.32
CA ALA A 81 13.07 -8.03 3.07
C ALA A 81 12.88 -9.47 3.57
N VAL A 82 12.33 -9.66 4.77
CA VAL A 82 12.01 -10.99 5.32
C VAL A 82 10.98 -11.69 4.45
N LYS A 83 9.92 -10.98 4.01
CA LYS A 83 8.93 -11.53 3.08
C LYS A 83 9.58 -12.00 1.77
N LEU A 84 10.55 -11.25 1.24
CA LEU A 84 11.26 -11.62 0.02
C LEU A 84 12.08 -12.90 0.24
N GLN A 85 12.86 -12.94 1.32
CA GLN A 85 13.68 -14.10 1.67
C GLN A 85 12.85 -15.36 1.89
N VAL A 86 11.77 -15.27 2.69
CA VAL A 86 10.83 -16.38 2.91
C VAL A 86 10.13 -16.77 1.60
N GLY A 87 9.85 -15.80 0.74
CA GLY A 87 9.27 -16.07 -0.58
C GLY A 87 10.17 -16.91 -1.48
N GLU A 88 11.47 -16.63 -1.48
CA GLU A 88 12.46 -17.40 -2.25
C GLU A 88 12.62 -18.83 -1.73
N THR A 89 12.67 -19.01 -0.40
CA THR A 89 12.77 -20.36 0.19
C THR A 89 11.53 -21.19 -0.09
N LEU A 90 10.33 -20.61 0.02
CA LEU A 90 9.08 -21.31 -0.33
C LEU A 90 9.04 -21.69 -1.81
N LYS A 91 9.53 -20.84 -2.73
CA LYS A 91 9.64 -21.19 -4.15
C LYS A 91 10.60 -22.36 -4.39
N ALA A 92 11.73 -22.40 -3.68
CA ALA A 92 12.68 -23.51 -3.76
C ALA A 92 12.07 -24.83 -3.27
N VAL A 93 11.41 -24.81 -2.10
CA VAL A 93 10.70 -25.98 -1.54
C VAL A 93 9.60 -26.46 -2.49
N MET A 94 8.83 -25.54 -3.09
CA MET A 94 7.81 -25.88 -4.06
C MET A 94 8.39 -26.61 -5.27
N ALA A 95 9.48 -26.10 -5.85
CA ALA A 95 10.13 -26.70 -7.01
C ALA A 95 10.69 -28.09 -6.70
N GLU A 96 11.36 -28.24 -5.56
CA GLU A 96 11.95 -29.49 -5.11
C GLU A 96 10.87 -30.57 -4.86
N ALA A 97 9.88 -30.25 -4.04
CA ALA A 97 8.81 -31.16 -3.66
C ALA A 97 7.84 -31.46 -4.81
N ALA A 98 7.83 -30.64 -5.88
CA ALA A 98 7.02 -30.87 -7.07
C ALA A 98 7.65 -31.90 -8.04
N THR A 99 8.93 -32.26 -7.89
CA THR A 99 9.57 -33.20 -8.85
C THR A 99 10.29 -34.37 -8.19
N GLN A 100 10.65 -34.26 -6.91
CA GLN A 100 11.38 -35.33 -6.24
C GLN A 100 10.54 -36.58 -6.00
N ASN A 101 11.23 -37.72 -6.04
CA ASN A 101 10.72 -39.04 -5.67
C ASN A 101 11.73 -39.70 -4.73
N TYR A 102 11.26 -40.31 -3.65
CA TYR A 102 12.09 -40.99 -2.66
C TYR A 102 11.91 -42.50 -2.70
N LEU A 103 12.92 -43.21 -2.23
CA LEU A 103 12.88 -44.64 -2.00
C LEU A 103 12.93 -44.89 -0.49
N ASP A 104 12.23 -45.93 -0.04
CA ASP A 104 12.33 -46.46 1.32
C ASP A 104 13.70 -47.12 1.54
N ARG A 105 14.05 -47.42 2.79
CA ARG A 105 15.29 -48.09 3.19
C ARG A 105 15.52 -49.44 2.49
N PHE A 106 14.44 -50.08 2.04
CA PHE A 106 14.47 -51.34 1.30
C PHE A 106 14.46 -51.16 -0.24
N GLY A 107 14.56 -49.92 -0.74
CA GLY A 107 14.62 -49.60 -2.17
C GLY A 107 13.27 -49.48 -2.87
N ALA A 108 12.15 -49.62 -2.15
CA ALA A 108 10.81 -49.47 -2.70
C ALA A 108 10.46 -47.97 -2.92
N PRO A 109 9.85 -47.58 -4.06
CA PRO A 109 9.46 -46.19 -4.28
C PRO A 109 8.35 -45.76 -3.31
N LEU A 110 8.57 -44.64 -2.63
CA LEU A 110 7.56 -44.01 -1.79
C LEU A 110 6.59 -43.21 -2.65
N SER A 111 5.33 -43.15 -2.21
CA SER A 111 4.32 -42.32 -2.88
C SER A 111 4.77 -40.85 -2.88
N PRO A 112 4.69 -40.15 -4.02
CA PRO A 112 5.03 -38.73 -4.10
C PRO A 112 3.95 -37.81 -3.51
N ALA A 113 2.76 -38.34 -3.21
CA ALA A 113 1.62 -37.55 -2.74
C ALA A 113 1.92 -36.65 -1.52
N PRO A 114 2.68 -37.10 -0.49
CA PRO A 114 3.05 -36.25 0.64
C PRO A 114 3.91 -35.05 0.23
N LEU A 115 4.87 -35.22 -0.69
CA LEU A 115 5.69 -34.11 -1.20
C LEU A 115 4.86 -33.11 -2.00
N ARG A 116 3.92 -33.61 -2.83
CA ARG A 116 3.02 -32.74 -3.58
C ARG A 116 2.14 -31.91 -2.66
N ALA A 117 1.69 -32.48 -1.55
CA ALA A 117 0.95 -31.75 -0.53
C ALA A 117 1.80 -30.62 0.11
N VAL A 118 3.10 -30.85 0.37
CA VAL A 118 4.01 -29.80 0.85
C VAL A 118 4.15 -28.67 -0.16
N SER A 119 4.27 -29.00 -1.46
CA SER A 119 4.33 -28.00 -2.53
C SER A 119 3.06 -27.13 -2.59
N VAL A 120 1.87 -27.73 -2.46
CA VAL A 120 0.59 -26.98 -2.40
C VAL A 120 0.50 -26.10 -1.15
N ASN A 121 0.95 -26.59 0.01
CA ASN A 121 0.96 -25.80 1.24
C ASN A 121 1.91 -24.60 1.15
N ALA A 122 3.10 -24.79 0.55
CA ALA A 122 4.03 -23.70 0.30
C ALA A 122 3.45 -22.67 -0.68
N ALA A 123 2.72 -23.11 -1.71
CA ALA A 123 2.01 -22.23 -2.62
C ALA A 123 0.95 -21.39 -1.89
N LYS A 124 0.20 -22.01 -0.98
CA LYS A 124 -0.80 -21.31 -0.14
C LYS A 124 -0.15 -20.26 0.76
N ALA A 125 0.96 -20.61 1.42
CA ALA A 125 1.71 -19.67 2.25
C ALA A 125 2.24 -18.46 1.43
N LEU A 126 2.68 -18.69 0.19
CA LEU A 126 3.05 -17.59 -0.71
C LEU A 126 1.87 -16.70 -1.08
N MET A 127 0.68 -17.26 -1.30
CA MET A 127 -0.54 -16.48 -1.56
C MET A 127 -0.96 -15.63 -0.34
N GLU A 128 -0.78 -16.14 0.87
CA GLU A 128 -1.04 -15.38 2.11
C GLU A 128 -0.01 -14.27 2.32
N LEU A 129 1.26 -14.52 1.98
CA LEU A 129 2.35 -13.54 2.09
C LEU A 129 2.26 -12.42 1.04
N TYR A 130 1.84 -12.79 -0.18
CA TYR A 130 1.65 -11.92 -1.33
C TYR A 130 0.23 -12.07 -1.87
N PRO A 131 -0.77 -11.51 -1.18
CA PRO A 131 -2.15 -11.62 -1.64
C PRO A 131 -2.27 -11.00 -3.03
N ILE A 132 -2.61 -11.83 -4.01
CA ILE A 132 -2.89 -11.39 -5.37
C ILE A 132 -4.21 -10.62 -5.30
N LYS A 133 -4.11 -9.29 -5.16
CA LYS A 133 -5.27 -8.40 -5.28
C LYS A 133 -5.86 -8.64 -6.66
N HIS A 134 -6.95 -9.40 -6.73
CA HIS A 134 -7.74 -9.47 -7.94
C HIS A 134 -8.34 -8.07 -8.10
N ALA A 135 -7.87 -7.33 -9.10
CA ALA A 135 -8.52 -6.11 -9.57
C ALA A 135 -9.84 -6.49 -10.24
N GLN A 136 -10.78 -7.01 -9.47
CA GLN A 136 -12.19 -6.97 -9.82
C GLN A 136 -12.70 -5.60 -9.36
N GLU A 137 -12.31 -4.54 -10.08
CA GLU A 137 -13.16 -3.35 -10.17
C GLU A 137 -14.42 -3.78 -10.94
N SER A 138 -15.32 -4.52 -10.31
CA SER A 138 -16.73 -4.40 -10.68
C SER A 138 -17.21 -3.10 -10.03
N ARG A 139 -16.92 -1.98 -10.69
CA ARG A 139 -17.56 -0.70 -10.39
C ARG A 139 -19.05 -0.80 -10.78
N LEU A 140 -19.82 -1.57 -10.03
CA LEU A 140 -21.22 -1.19 -9.82
C LEU A 140 -21.18 0.11 -9.01
N ARG A 141 -21.24 1.25 -9.70
CA ARG A 141 -21.62 2.52 -9.08
C ARG A 141 -23.08 2.38 -8.65
N ILE A 142 -23.31 1.85 -7.46
CA ILE A 142 -24.57 2.00 -6.76
C ILE A 142 -24.50 3.37 -6.09
N GLU A 143 -24.86 4.41 -6.85
CA GLU A 143 -25.26 5.67 -6.23
C GLU A 143 -26.70 5.49 -5.76
N GLY A 144 -26.87 5.15 -4.48
CA GLY A 144 -28.17 5.00 -3.85
C GLY A 144 -27.99 4.48 -2.42
N SER A 145 -28.21 5.34 -1.44
CA SER A 145 -28.12 5.04 0.00
C SER A 145 -29.13 4.01 0.51
N ASP A 146 -29.98 3.45 -0.35
CA ASP A 146 -31.17 2.70 0.07
C ASP A 146 -31.40 1.40 -0.73
N GLY A 147 -30.34 0.71 -1.15
CA GLY A 147 -30.39 -0.69 -1.60
C GLY A 147 -31.26 -1.00 -2.83
N ASN A 148 -31.85 0.02 -3.48
CA ASN A 148 -32.74 -0.13 -4.60
C ASN A 148 -32.00 0.09 -5.92
N ILE A 149 -31.96 -0.94 -6.75
CA ILE A 149 -31.38 -0.90 -8.09
C ILE A 149 -32.43 -0.32 -9.06
N VAL A 150 -32.17 0.86 -9.62
CA VAL A 150 -33.04 1.49 -10.63
C VAL A 150 -32.52 1.16 -12.03
N PHE A 151 -33.32 0.47 -12.84
CA PHE A 151 -33.04 0.26 -14.26
C PHE A 151 -33.67 1.38 -15.09
N ASN A 152 -32.85 2.25 -15.68
CA ASN A 152 -33.33 3.18 -16.70
C ASN A 152 -33.50 2.42 -18.02
N VAL A 153 -34.74 2.07 -18.34
CA VAL A 153 -35.11 1.45 -19.62
C VAL A 153 -35.23 2.56 -20.67
N ILE A 154 -34.32 2.57 -21.65
CA ILE A 154 -34.43 3.44 -22.83
C ILE A 154 -35.22 2.67 -23.89
N VAL A 155 -36.45 3.10 -24.14
CA VAL A 155 -37.26 2.58 -25.24
C VAL A 155 -36.98 3.44 -26.49
N PRO A 156 -36.48 2.87 -27.60
CA PRO A 156 -36.31 3.62 -28.83
C PRO A 156 -37.69 4.04 -29.35
N GLN A 157 -37.89 5.35 -29.54
CA GLN A 157 -39.09 5.86 -30.19
C GLN A 157 -38.97 5.63 -31.69
N THR A 158 -39.89 4.85 -32.25
CA THR A 158 -40.09 4.78 -33.70
C THR A 158 -40.59 6.14 -34.18
N ALA A 159 -39.81 6.81 -35.02
CA ALA A 159 -40.18 8.10 -35.60
C ALA A 159 -41.53 7.98 -36.35
N PRO A 160 -42.42 8.97 -36.24
CA PRO A 160 -43.62 9.02 -37.07
C PRO A 160 -43.22 9.26 -38.53
N ALA A 161 -43.66 8.37 -39.41
CA ALA A 161 -43.57 8.57 -40.85
C ALA A 161 -44.44 9.77 -41.23
N HIS A 162 -43.82 10.92 -41.53
CA HIS A 162 -44.46 11.99 -42.27
C HIS A 162 -43.74 12.24 -43.58
N ALA A 163 -44.45 11.86 -44.64
CA ALA A 163 -44.60 12.53 -45.92
C ALA A 163 -43.33 12.99 -46.67
N GLN A 164 -43.13 12.39 -47.84
CA GLN A 164 -42.79 13.15 -49.03
C GLN A 164 -43.79 12.83 -50.15
N GLU A 165 -44.36 13.91 -50.68
CA GLU A 165 -45.07 14.04 -51.94
C GLU A 165 -44.26 13.44 -53.11
N GLU A 166 -44.93 12.99 -54.17
CA GLU A 166 -44.66 13.47 -55.55
C GLU A 166 -45.70 12.93 -56.56
N ASP A 167 -46.39 13.88 -57.20
CA ASP A 167 -46.56 14.02 -58.66
C ASP A 167 -47.32 12.94 -59.47
N ARG A 168 -48.62 13.17 -59.73
CA ARG A 168 -49.21 13.33 -61.08
C ARG A 168 -50.70 13.68 -61.07
#